data_AF-A0A2M8BVX0-F1
#
_entry.id   AF-A0A2M8BVX0-F1
#
_cell.length_a   1.000
_cell.length_b   1.000
_cell.length_c   1.000
_cell.angle_alpha   90.00
_cell.angle_beta   90.00
_cell.angle_gamma   90.00
#
_symmetry.space_group_name_H-M   'P 1'
#
loop_
_entity.id
_entity.type
_entity.pdbx_description
1 polymer ?
#
loop_
_entity_poly.entity_id
_entity_poly.type
_entity_poly.pdbx_seq_one_letter_code
_entity_poly.pdbx_strand_id
1 'polypeptide(L)' 'MAKKMRKTPEEEILAILKKEGFKEIPQREIKKEPYKSIYNLPECMVERKPACQRKRKVA' A
#
# COMPACT_ATOMS: atom_id res chain seq x y z
N MET A 1 26.87 17.48 -30.71
CA MET A 1 26.33 16.20 -31.24
C MET A 1 25.69 15.44 -30.10
N ALA A 2 24.36 15.23 -30.13
CA ALA A 2 23.66 14.49 -29.09
C ALA A 2 23.88 12.98 -29.30
N LYS A 3 24.52 12.31 -28.35
CA LYS A 3 24.67 10.84 -28.35
C LYS A 3 23.29 10.22 -28.21
N LYS A 4 22.79 9.57 -29.27
CA LYS A 4 21.60 8.72 -29.20
C LYS A 4 21.97 7.47 -28.39
N MET A 5 21.84 7.55 -27.07
CA MET A 5 21.94 6.38 -26.20
C MET A 5 20.76 5.46 -26.54
N ARG A 6 21.05 4.20 -26.87
CA ARG A 6 20.01 3.17 -26.99
C ARG A 6 19.38 3.01 -25.61
N LYS A 7 18.06 2.95 -25.57
CA LYS A 7 17.33 2.78 -24.31
C LYS A 7 17.75 1.45 -23.68
N THR A 8 17.95 1.46 -22.37
CA THR A 8 18.15 0.22 -21.64
C THR A 8 16.82 -0.56 -21.61
N PRO A 9 16.84 -1.90 -21.47
CA PRO A 9 15.60 -2.68 -21.37
C PRO A 9 14.69 -2.19 -20.23
N GLU A 10 15.27 -1.68 -19.14
CA GLU A 10 14.53 -1.09 -18.02
C GLU A 10 13.75 0.16 -18.42
N GLU A 11 14.32 1.04 -19.25
CA GLU A 11 13.64 2.23 -19.76
C GLU A 11 12.48 1.90 -20.70
N GLU A 12 12.59 0.79 -21.45
CA GLU A 12 11.50 0.30 -22.30
C GLU A 12 10.33 -0.22 -21.46
N ILE A 13 10.61 -0.99 -20.41
CA ILE A 13 9.60 -1.47 -19.46
C ILE A 13 8.89 -0.28 -18.78
N LEU A 14 9.65 0.71 -18.30
CA LEU A 14 9.08 1.93 -17.70
C LEU A 14 8.22 2.72 -18.70
N ALA A 15 8.58 2.74 -19.98
CA ALA A 15 7.79 3.39 -21.02
C ALA A 15 6.48 2.65 -21.31
N ILE A 16 6.48 1.32 -21.27
CA ILE A 16 5.27 0.48 -21.43
C ILE A 16 4.33 0.70 -20.24
N LEU A 17 4.83 0.61 -19.01
CA LEU A 17 4.05 0.82 -17.79
C LEU A 17 3.37 2.20 -17.78
N LYS A 18 4.10 3.25 -18.20
CA LYS A 18 3.54 4.60 -18.32
C LYS A 18 2.44 4.70 -19.37
N LYS A 19 2.55 3.99 -20.51
CA LYS A 19 1.50 3.95 -21.54
C LYS A 19 0.23 3.24 -21.06
N GLU A 20 0.40 2.19 -20.27
CA GLU A 20 -0.69 1.41 -19.69
C GLU A 20 -1.36 2.11 -18.48
N GLY A 21 -0.86 3.28 -18.09
CA GLY A 21 -1.42 4.06 -16.98
C GLY A 21 -0.96 3.58 -15.61
N PHE A 22 0.04 2.70 -15.52
CA PHE A 22 0.66 2.36 -14.25
C PHE A 22 1.41 3.56 -13.70
N LYS A 23 0.98 4.02 -12.54
CA LYS A 23 1.62 5.09 -11.78
C LYS A 23 2.24 4.50 -10.52
N GLU A 24 3.52 4.80 -10.30
CA GLU A 24 4.17 4.48 -9.03
C GLU A 24 3.61 5.38 -7.93
N ILE A 25 3.02 4.77 -6.90
CA ILE A 25 2.43 5.49 -5.77
C ILE A 25 3.42 5.46 -4.59
N PRO A 26 3.90 6.62 -4.11
CA PRO A 26 4.80 6.65 -2.96
C PRO A 26 4.07 6.20 -1.68
N GLN A 27 4.79 5.58 -0.74
CA GLN A 27 4.20 5.09 0.54
C GLN A 27 3.42 6.15 1.32
N ARG A 28 3.76 7.43 1.15
CA ARG A 28 3.06 8.56 1.78
C ARG A 28 1.65 8.77 1.22
N GLU A 29 1.42 8.44 -0.05
CA GLU A 29 0.11 8.56 -0.70
C GLU A 29 -0.79 7.36 -0.38
N ILE A 30 -0.23 6.17 -0.19
CA ILE A 30 -0.97 4.96 0.23
C ILE A 30 -1.67 5.16 1.59
N LYS A 31 -1.11 6.00 2.46
CA LYS A 31 -1.70 6.31 3.77
C LYS A 31 -2.86 7.31 3.72
N LYS A 32 -3.07 7.98 2.57
CA LYS A 32 -4.19 8.91 2.37
C LYS A 32 -5.43 8.13 1.94
N GLU A 33 -6.61 8.67 2.23
CA GLU A 33 -7.85 8.20 1.60
C GLU A 33 -7.76 8.52 0.10
N PRO A 34 -8.04 7.57 -0.81
CA PRO A 34 -8.89 6.38 -0.71
C PRO A 34 -8.21 5.04 -0.36
N TYR A 35 -6.87 4.99 -0.29
CA TYR A 35 -6.14 3.71 -0.15
C TYR A 35 -6.13 3.16 1.28
N LYS A 36 -6.37 4.02 2.26
CA LYS A 36 -6.43 3.68 3.68
C LYS A 36 -7.45 2.57 4.01
N SER A 37 -8.56 2.50 3.27
CA SER A 37 -9.63 1.51 3.52
C SER A 37 -9.31 0.12 2.98
N ILE A 38 -8.39 -0.02 2.03
CA ILE A 38 -8.04 -1.30 1.39
C ILE A 38 -7.39 -2.25 2.41
N TYR A 39 -6.66 -1.69 3.38
CA TYR A 39 -5.94 -2.47 4.40
C TYR A 39 -6.76 -2.67 5.70
N ASN A 40 -7.97 -2.11 5.79
CA ASN A 40 -8.81 -2.30 6.95
C ASN A 40 -9.60 -3.60 6.81
N LEU A 41 -9.32 -4.56 7.70
CA LEU A 41 -10.13 -5.76 7.80
C LEU A 41 -11.53 -5.37 8.31
N PRO A 42 -12.63 -5.81 7.69
CA PRO A 42 -13.97 -5.50 8.16
C PRO A 42 -14.19 -6.05 9.58
N GLU A 43 -15.02 -5.37 10.37
CA GLU A 43 -15.23 -5.69 11.78
C GLU A 43 -15.71 -7.13 12.02
N CYS A 44 -16.43 -7.72 11.05
CA CYS A 44 -16.89 -9.10 11.09
C CYS A 44 -15.78 -10.14 10.91
N MET A 45 -14.61 -9.75 10.40
CA MET A 45 -13.44 -10.61 10.21
C MET A 45 -12.38 -10.45 11.31
N VAL A 46 -12.56 -9.49 12.22
CA VAL A 46 -11.65 -9.32 13.36
C VAL A 46 -12.01 -10.35 14.42
N GLU A 47 -11.17 -11.37 14.59
CA GLU A 47 -11.27 -12.31 15.72
C GLU A 47 -11.18 -11.53 17.03
N ARG A 48 -12.32 -11.32 17.68
CA ARG A 48 -12.39 -10.69 19.00
C ARG A 48 -11.72 -11.62 20.02
N LYS A 49 -10.44 -11.40 20.29
CA LYS A 49 -9.77 -12.01 21.44
C LYS A 49 -10.57 -11.61 22.70
N PRO A 50 -11.02 -12.57 23.53
CA PRO A 50 -11.79 -12.24 24.71
C PRO A 50 -10.93 -11.35 25.62
N ALA A 51 -11.50 -10.22 26.03
CA ALA A 51 -10.85 -9.31 26.96
C ALA A 51 -10.49 -10.09 28.24
N CYS A 52 -9.20 -10.12 28.58
CA CYS A 52 -8.73 -10.63 29.86
C CYS A 52 -9.35 -9.78 30.96
N GLN A 53 -10.45 -10.26 31.55
CA GLN A 53 -11.08 -9.60 32.69
C GLN A 53 -10.17 -9.77 33.90
N ARG A 54 -9.29 -8.78 34.10
CA ARG A 54 -8.48 -8.65 35.30
C ARG A 54 -9.44 -8.36 36.45
N LYS A 55 -9.84 -9.40 37.21
CA LYS A 55 -10.72 -9.26 38.37
C LYS A 55 -10.11 -8.26 39.34
N ARG A 56 -10.79 -7.14 39.58
CA ARG A 56 -10.44 -6.20 40.67
C ARG A 56 -10.77 -6.91 41.99
N LYS A 57 -9.76 -7.13 42.84
CA LYS A 57 -9.96 -7.43 44.26
C LYS A 57 -10.61 -6.21 44.89
N VAL A 58 -11.83 -6.35 45.41
CA VAL A 58 -12.44 -5.38 46.32
C VAL A 58 -11.96 -5.76 47.72
N ALA A 59 -11.35 -4.79 48.41
CA ALA A 59 -10.92 -4.89 49.80
C ALA A 59 -12.09 -4.62 50.75
#